data_AF-A0A7S2ACE2-F1
#
_entry.id   AF-A0A7S2ACE2-F1
#
_cell.length_a   1.000
_cell.length_b   1.000
_cell.length_c   1.000
_cell.angle_alpha   90.00
_cell.angle_beta   90.00
_cell.angle_gamma   90.00
#
_symmetry.space_group_name_H-M   'P 1'
#
loop_
_entity.id
_entity.type
_entity.pdbx_description
1 polymer ?
#
loop_
_entity_poly.entity_id
_entity_poly.type
_entity_poly.pdbx_seq_one_letter_code
_entity_poly.pdbx_strand_id
1 'polypeptide(L)'
;NKQNMATQDLVKRLEEVCSRLEAVERQLGSGGGSAPRSGGGGGGGASSSPGGSDSQSLRAFDQFTTQIDEYVRLSAKIGPLVKQQADLVKRAIVEERKILAAAAACKKPSDQDFMKMIQP
;
A
#
# COMPACT_ATOMS: atom_id res chain seq x y z
N ASN A 1 14.55 -33.28 -33.20
CA ASN A 1 13.18 -32.73 -33.32
C ASN A 1 12.40 -32.50 -32.02
N LYS A 2 12.50 -33.34 -30.99
CA LYS A 2 11.67 -33.18 -29.77
C LYS A 2 11.95 -31.89 -28.96
N GLN A 3 13.21 -31.44 -28.92
CA GLN A 3 13.57 -30.17 -28.28
C GLN A 3 13.04 -28.94 -29.03
N ASN A 4 12.93 -29.02 -30.37
CA ASN A 4 12.39 -27.93 -31.19
C ASN A 4 10.87 -27.76 -30.98
N MET A 5 10.14 -28.86 -30.77
CA MET A 5 8.72 -28.81 -30.37
C MET A 5 8.53 -28.18 -28.98
N ALA A 6 9.35 -28.55 -27.99
CA ALA A 6 9.26 -27.97 -26.65
C ALA A 6 9.55 -26.46 -26.63
N THR A 7 10.50 -26.00 -27.46
CA THR A 7 10.75 -24.56 -27.64
C THR A 7 9.58 -23.85 -28.33
N GLN A 8 8.94 -24.48 -29.32
CA GLN A 8 7.76 -23.92 -29.98
C GLN A 8 6.55 -23.85 -29.05
N ASP A 9 6.36 -24.84 -28.18
CA ASP A 9 5.28 -24.83 -27.19
C ASP A 9 5.50 -23.77 -26.11
N LEU A 10 6.76 -23.56 -25.70
CA LEU A 10 7.11 -22.49 -24.77
C LEU A 10 6.86 -21.12 -25.40
N VAL A 11 7.24 -20.92 -26.66
CA VAL A 11 6.99 -19.67 -27.41
C VAL A 11 5.50 -19.38 -27.52
N LYS A 12 4.67 -20.37 -27.89
CA LYS A 12 3.21 -20.21 -27.94
C LYS A 12 2.61 -19.81 -26.59
N ARG A 13 3.07 -20.41 -25.50
CA ARG A 13 2.62 -20.06 -24.14
C ARG A 13 3.04 -18.64 -23.75
N LEU A 14 4.25 -18.22 -24.14
CA LEU A 14 4.69 -16.85 -23.89
C LEU A 14 3.88 -15.84 -24.70
N GLU A 15 3.57 -16.14 -25.96
CA GLU A 15 2.70 -15.30 -26.80
C GLU A 15 1.27 -15.19 -26.22
N GLU A 16 0.73 -16.29 -25.69
CA GLU A 16 -0.58 -16.31 -25.02
C GLU A 16 -0.56 -15.52 -23.71
N VAL A 17 0.49 -15.67 -22.89
CA VAL A 17 0.65 -14.90 -21.65
C VAL A 17 0.83 -13.41 -21.95
N CYS A 18 1.59 -13.04 -22.97
CA CYS A 18 1.72 -11.66 -23.43
C CYS A 18 0.37 -11.10 -23.91
N SER A 19 -0.39 -11.85 -24.71
CA SER A 19 -1.72 -11.42 -25.17
C SER A 19 -2.70 -11.22 -24.02
N ARG A 20 -2.64 -12.07 -22.99
CA ARG A 20 -3.46 -11.93 -21.78
C ARG A 20 -3.01 -10.74 -20.93
N LEU A 21 -1.70 -10.50 -20.81
CA LEU A 21 -1.17 -9.31 -20.15
C LEU A 21 -1.63 -8.05 -20.87
N GLU A 22 -1.54 -7.99 -22.20
CA GLU A 22 -2.03 -6.85 -22.98
C GLU A 22 -3.55 -6.65 -22.86
N ALA A 23 -4.34 -7.73 -22.79
CA ALA A 23 -5.77 -7.65 -22.56
C ALA A 23 -6.10 -7.12 -21.15
N VAL A 24 -5.36 -7.58 -20.14
CA VAL A 24 -5.47 -7.09 -18.75
C VAL A 24 -5.04 -5.63 -18.68
N GLU A 25 -3.95 -5.25 -19.34
CA GLU A 25 -3.48 -3.87 -19.44
C GLU A 25 -4.46 -2.97 -20.18
N ARG A 26 -5.17 -3.45 -21.21
CA ARG A 26 -6.26 -2.68 -21.86
C ARG A 26 -7.48 -2.56 -20.96
N GLN A 27 -7.78 -3.59 -20.18
CA GLN A 27 -8.87 -3.58 -19.21
C GLN A 27 -8.57 -2.66 -18.00
N LEU A 28 -7.28 -2.53 -17.62
CA LEU A 28 -6.82 -1.56 -16.63
C LEU A 28 -6.53 -0.17 -17.23
N GLY A 29 -6.20 -0.10 -18.52
CA GLY A 29 -5.69 1.08 -19.23
C GLY A 29 -6.73 1.91 -19.97
N SER A 30 -8.01 1.50 -20.01
CA SER A 30 -9.08 2.39 -20.48
C SER A 30 -9.39 3.56 -19.52
N GLY A 31 -8.65 3.66 -18.40
CA GLY A 31 -8.69 4.76 -17.44
C GLY A 31 -7.59 5.82 -17.58
N GLY A 32 -6.82 5.89 -18.67
CA GLY A 32 -5.80 6.95 -18.80
C GLY A 32 -5.03 6.90 -20.10
N GLY A 33 -5.46 7.71 -21.07
CA GLY A 33 -4.89 7.76 -22.40
C GLY A 33 -3.45 8.29 -22.50
N SER A 34 -2.79 7.75 -23.53
CA SER A 34 -1.89 8.44 -24.46
C SER A 34 -0.41 8.63 -24.07
N ALA A 35 0.36 7.66 -24.57
CA ALA A 35 1.74 7.67 -25.09
C ALA A 35 2.24 8.97 -25.78
N PRO A 36 3.47 9.00 -26.36
CA PRO A 36 4.79 8.50 -25.93
C PRO A 36 5.88 9.60 -26.09
N ARG A 37 7.01 9.54 -25.38
CA ARG A 37 8.27 10.09 -25.95
C ARG A 37 9.55 9.62 -25.25
N SER A 38 10.39 9.04 -26.10
CA SER A 38 11.83 8.83 -25.97
C SER A 38 12.60 10.15 -25.78
N GLY A 39 13.75 10.09 -25.12
CA GLY A 39 14.79 11.11 -25.21
C GLY A 39 14.95 11.94 -23.93
N GLY A 40 16.21 12.10 -23.50
CA GLY A 40 16.59 12.66 -22.22
C GLY A 40 16.38 14.16 -22.04
N GLY A 41 16.63 14.59 -20.80
CA GLY A 41 16.86 15.98 -20.41
C GLY A 41 15.67 16.71 -19.81
N GLY A 42 15.88 17.25 -18.60
CA GLY A 42 15.14 18.43 -18.11
C GLY A 42 13.94 18.14 -17.22
N GLY A 43 13.88 18.86 -16.10
CA GLY A 43 12.92 18.67 -15.02
C GLY A 43 11.46 19.01 -15.36
N GLY A 44 10.58 18.63 -14.44
CA GLY A 44 9.16 18.98 -14.49
C GLY A 44 8.35 18.03 -13.62
N GLY A 45 7.76 18.57 -12.55
CA GLY A 45 7.05 17.80 -11.54
C GLY A 45 5.90 16.96 -12.10
N ALA A 46 5.91 15.67 -11.75
CA ALA A 46 4.74 14.82 -11.87
C ALA A 46 4.02 14.77 -10.52
N SER A 47 2.85 15.40 -10.51
CA SER A 47 1.83 15.31 -9.49
C SER A 47 1.48 13.84 -9.26
N SER A 48 1.74 13.34 -8.06
CA SER A 48 1.29 12.04 -7.61
C SER A 48 -0.23 12.10 -7.41
N SER A 49 -0.99 11.37 -8.24
CA SER A 49 -2.38 11.05 -7.92
C SER A 49 -2.42 10.29 -6.60
N PRO A 50 -3.06 10.82 -5.54
CA PRO A 50 -3.25 10.10 -4.28
C PRO A 50 -4.56 9.31 -4.36
N GLY A 51 -4.58 8.03 -4.02
CA GLY A 51 -5.85 7.39 -3.64
C GLY A 51 -6.14 5.96 -4.09
N GLY A 52 -5.29 5.32 -4.89
CA GLY A 52 -5.55 3.95 -5.36
C GLY A 52 -5.23 2.87 -4.30
N SER A 53 -3.96 2.77 -3.94
CA SER A 53 -3.42 1.76 -3.03
C SER A 53 -3.60 2.11 -1.55
N ASP A 54 -3.51 3.39 -1.23
CA ASP A 54 -3.38 3.83 0.17
C ASP A 54 -4.70 3.74 0.92
N SER A 55 -5.83 3.81 0.20
CA SER A 55 -7.17 3.62 0.77
C SER A 55 -7.47 2.16 1.15
N GLN A 56 -6.76 1.19 0.58
CA GLN A 56 -6.94 -0.23 0.91
C GLN A 56 -6.17 -0.58 2.19
N SER A 57 -4.92 -0.15 2.31
CA SER A 57 -4.10 -0.36 3.50
C SER A 57 -4.69 0.31 4.74
N LEU A 58 -5.22 1.53 4.61
CA LEU A 58 -5.90 2.23 5.71
C LEU A 58 -7.20 1.51 6.12
N ARG A 59 -7.97 0.97 5.17
CA ARG A 59 -9.16 0.18 5.48
C ARG A 59 -8.84 -1.13 6.18
N ALA A 60 -7.77 -1.81 5.78
CA ALA A 60 -7.30 -3.02 6.46
C ALA A 60 -6.85 -2.72 7.89
N PHE A 61 -6.16 -1.60 8.09
CA PHE A 61 -5.80 -1.12 9.43
C PHE A 61 -7.05 -0.81 10.26
N ASP A 62 -7.99 -0.03 9.74
CA ASP A 62 -9.24 0.31 10.42
C ASP A 62 -10.02 -0.96 10.83
N GLN A 63 -10.09 -1.95 9.94
CA GLN A 63 -10.72 -3.24 10.25
C GLN A 63 -10.01 -3.98 11.39
N PHE A 64 -8.68 -3.98 11.42
CA PHE A 64 -7.90 -4.57 12.51
C PHE A 64 -8.12 -3.86 13.85
N THR A 65 -8.21 -2.52 13.83
CA THR A 65 -8.38 -1.73 15.07
C THR A 65 -9.71 -1.93 15.78
N THR A 66 -10.72 -2.51 15.13
CA THR A 66 -12.01 -2.83 15.75
C THR A 66 -11.90 -3.75 16.98
N GLN A 67 -10.84 -4.57 17.06
CA GLN A 67 -10.61 -5.52 18.15
C GLN A 67 -9.99 -4.87 19.41
N ILE A 68 -9.54 -3.62 19.33
CA ILE A 68 -8.84 -2.94 20.42
C ILE A 68 -9.77 -2.64 21.60
N ASP A 69 -11.04 -2.35 21.33
CA ASP A 69 -12.02 -2.10 22.39
C ASP A 69 -12.25 -3.36 23.23
N GLU A 70 -12.27 -4.54 22.59
CA GLU A 70 -12.37 -5.81 23.28
C GLU A 70 -11.10 -6.12 24.09
N TYR A 71 -9.92 -5.82 23.53
CA TYR A 71 -8.65 -5.89 24.26
C TYR A 71 -8.67 -5.03 25.53
N VAL A 72 -9.05 -3.75 25.44
CA VAL A 72 -9.13 -2.85 26.60
C VAL A 72 -10.15 -3.36 27.63
N ARG A 73 -11.29 -3.87 27.17
CA ARG A 73 -12.32 -4.44 28.05
C ARG A 73 -11.83 -5.68 28.80
N LEU A 74 -11.09 -6.57 28.14
CA LEU A 74 -10.50 -7.76 28.78
C LEU A 74 -9.36 -7.37 29.72
N SER A 75 -8.51 -6.41 29.34
CA SER A 75 -7.47 -5.85 30.20
C SER A 75 -8.02 -5.24 31.49
N ALA A 76 -9.20 -4.61 31.42
CA ALA A 76 -9.89 -4.09 32.60
C ALA A 76 -10.33 -5.18 33.60
N LYS A 77 -10.56 -6.41 33.14
CA LYS A 77 -10.90 -7.55 34.01
C LYS A 77 -9.68 -8.12 34.73
N ILE A 78 -8.47 -7.94 34.18
CA ILE A 78 -7.23 -8.42 34.78
C ILE A 78 -6.82 -7.52 35.94
N GLY A 79 -6.88 -6.20 35.75
CA GLY A 79 -6.60 -5.25 36.82
C GLY A 79 -6.43 -3.80 36.35
N PRO A 80 -6.42 -2.84 37.28
CA PRO A 80 -6.38 -1.41 36.96
C PRO A 80 -5.09 -0.96 36.26
N LEU A 81 -3.95 -1.55 36.62
CA LEU A 81 -2.66 -1.26 35.96
C LEU A 81 -2.66 -1.74 34.50
N VAL A 82 -3.19 -2.94 34.25
CA VAL A 82 -3.27 -3.53 32.90
C VAL A 82 -4.27 -2.75 32.04
N LYS A 83 -5.36 -2.27 32.63
CA LYS A 83 -6.28 -1.33 31.97
C LYS A 83 -5.57 -0.04 31.55
N GLN A 84 -4.78 0.57 32.44
CA GLN A 84 -4.06 1.80 32.13
C GLN A 84 -3.08 1.61 30.97
N GLN A 85 -2.36 0.49 30.94
CA GLN A 85 -1.50 0.15 29.80
C GLN A 85 -2.32 -0.03 28.52
N ALA A 86 -3.45 -0.73 28.58
CA ALA A 86 -4.31 -0.92 27.42
C ALA A 86 -4.90 0.39 26.88
N ASP A 87 -5.24 1.33 27.77
CA ASP A 87 -5.70 2.68 27.42
C ASP A 87 -4.60 3.51 26.73
N LEU A 88 -3.32 3.28 27.07
CA LEU A 88 -2.18 3.89 26.37
C LEU A 88 -1.97 3.26 24.99
N VAL A 89 -2.08 1.94 24.88
CA VAL A 89 -2.00 1.22 23.59
C VAL A 89 -3.11 1.69 22.65
N LYS A 90 -4.35 1.83 23.15
CA LYS A 90 -5.46 2.37 22.36
C LYS A 90 -5.15 3.77 21.83
N ARG A 91 -4.58 4.66 22.66
CA ARG A 91 -4.16 6.00 22.24
C ARG A 91 -3.06 5.96 21.19
N ALA A 92 -2.04 5.12 21.37
CA ALA A 92 -0.96 4.96 20.41
C ALA A 92 -1.47 4.53 19.03
N ILE A 93 -2.40 3.58 18.98
CA ILE A 93 -2.96 3.10 17.71
C ILE A 93 -3.80 4.16 16.99
N VAL A 94 -4.48 5.04 17.74
CA VAL A 94 -5.18 6.20 17.14
C VAL A 94 -4.19 7.19 16.52
N GLU A 95 -3.05 7.45 17.17
CA GLU A 95 -2.00 8.31 16.59
C GLU A 95 -1.31 7.63 15.39
N GLU A 96 -1.05 6.32 15.46
CA GLU A 96 -0.51 5.54 14.35
C GLU A 96 -1.41 5.65 13.10
N ARG A 97 -2.74 5.60 13.27
CA ARG A 97 -3.68 5.83 12.18
C ARG A 97 -3.49 7.20 11.50
N LYS A 98 -3.25 8.25 12.29
CA LYS A 98 -3.01 9.60 11.76
C LYS A 98 -1.69 9.67 10.99
N ILE A 99 -0.65 9.01 11.50
CA ILE A 99 0.65 8.91 10.83
C ILE A 99 0.51 8.14 9.53
N LEU A 100 -0.21 7.01 9.52
CA LEU A 100 -0.47 6.22 8.30
C LEU A 100 -1.27 7.03 7.27
N ALA A 101 -2.27 7.81 7.70
CA ALA A 101 -3.02 8.69 6.82
C ALA A 101 -2.15 9.84 6.25
N ALA A 102 -1.26 10.41 7.07
CA ALA A 102 -0.30 11.41 6.61
C ALA A 102 0.74 10.80 5.65
N ALA A 103 1.24 9.61 5.94
CA ALA A 103 2.18 8.88 5.08
C ALA A 103 1.54 8.49 3.74
N ALA A 104 0.25 8.14 3.72
CA ALA A 104 -0.51 7.89 2.51
C ALA A 104 -0.63 9.14 1.63
N ALA A 105 -0.68 10.34 2.22
CA ALA A 105 -0.83 11.59 1.50
C ALA A 105 0.50 12.29 1.16
N CYS A 106 1.62 11.85 1.73
CA CYS A 106 2.91 12.52 1.65
C CYS A 106 3.99 11.65 0.98
N LYS A 107 4.87 12.28 0.20
CA LYS A 107 6.11 11.62 -0.25
C LYS A 107 6.98 11.32 0.97
N LYS A 108 7.65 10.15 0.98
CA LYS A 108 8.48 9.69 2.11
C LYS A 108 9.44 10.82 2.55
N PRO A 109 9.32 11.33 3.79
CA PRO A 109 10.24 12.34 4.31
C PRO A 109 11.63 11.73 4.53
N SER A 110 12.65 12.59 4.68
CA SER A 110 13.99 12.13 5.06
C SER A 110 13.95 11.41 6.42
N ASP A 111 14.85 10.46 6.68
CA ASP A 111 14.84 9.69 7.94
C ASP A 111 14.94 10.60 9.18
N GLN A 112 15.60 11.76 9.07
CA GLN A 112 15.67 12.75 10.15
C GLN A 112 14.36 13.49 10.40
N ASP A 113 13.61 13.80 9.33
CA ASP A 113 12.31 14.46 9.45
C ASP A 113 11.24 13.47 9.90
N PHE A 114 11.36 12.19 9.51
CA PHE A 114 10.53 11.11 10.02
C PHE A 114 10.71 10.93 11.53
N MET A 115 11.96 10.90 12.03
CA MET A 115 12.25 10.82 13.48
C MET A 115 11.65 11.99 14.28
N LYS A 116 11.60 13.19 13.70
CA LYS A 116 10.95 14.35 14.33
C LYS A 116 9.43 14.25 14.30
N MET A 117 8.87 13.62 13.27
CA MET A 117 7.42 13.46 13.10
C MET A 117 6.82 12.37 14.02
N ILE A 118 7.62 11.40 14.46
CA ILE A 118 7.20 10.32 15.37
C ILE A 118 7.50 10.58 16.85
N GLN A 119 8.03 11.75 17.20
CA GLN A 119 8.09 12.16 18.61
C GLN A 119 6.65 12.44 19.12
N PRO A 120 6.32 11.99 20.34
CA PRO A 120 4.97 12.16 20.91
C PRO A 120 4.57 13.61 21.15
#